data_AF-A0A1J5H4F4-F1
#
_entry.id   AF-A0A1J5H4F4-F1
#
_cell.length_a   1.000
_cell.length_b   1.000
_cell.length_c   1.000
_cell.angle_alpha   90.00
_cell.angle_beta   90.00
_cell.angle_gamma   90.00
#
_symmetry.space_group_name_H-M   'P 1'
#
loop_
_entity.id
_entity.type
_entity.pdbx_description
1 polymer ?
#
loop_
_entity_poly.entity_id
_entity_poly.type
_entity_poly.pdbx_seq_one_letter_code
_entity_poly.pdbx_strand_id
1 'polypeptide(L)'
;MKSTAFIPIAVFILTLSLLGWGYLRSRKFGKLGLLSWLQFVVLMSPWLIYFGLFVLGIFINFTALLFLLLSSTIAYVFIGNQLRKVSSAERTAIEQKLNKELEILNRDRPDAASDPTQAVKNEANLADPTQSPIALAMSQAKEQIKRYQAIPVEEIKSIQGIFGIETYYVTETIPYQEGAIFKGNLRGEPDVVHERLSQSLRDRLGDKYNLFLVEGQDRKPVVIVLPSRVSNFDNSTIPQKLLIVVLIFANAYTSISLGALVSGFPAPQNSQEYFAGVPFALGITLILGLRELLIRLVAQKYQVKVSLPFFLPSSQLGSFGAFSRIISPLPNRTVLFDIAIAPALISGTLSLGMLIVGLRLSAIGLGNIDIPSQIFQASVLAGTLAKAFLGDRLQASFISIHPLVILGWLGSVITALNLMPAGQLDGGRIVQAIYGRRTASVTTVLTLIFLVIATVINPLALYWGGLILILLRDLERPMLNELSEIDGDREVVGAIALFWMLITILPLTSGFAERLGIGSSGGLLP
;
A
#
# COMPACT_ATOMS: atom_id res chain seq x y z
N MET A 1 -10.24 27.60 -35.10
CA MET A 1 -9.46 27.28 -33.87
C MET A 1 -8.06 26.81 -34.28
N LYS A 2 -7.04 27.69 -34.29
CA LYS A 2 -5.64 27.37 -34.64
C LYS A 2 -4.66 28.00 -33.64
N SER A 3 -4.97 27.96 -32.35
CA SER A 3 -4.12 28.55 -31.29
C SER A 3 -4.07 27.69 -30.03
N THR A 4 -3.78 26.39 -30.16
CA THR A 4 -3.63 25.47 -29.02
C THR A 4 -2.21 24.92 -28.85
N ALA A 5 -1.31 25.09 -29.82
CA ALA A 5 0.05 24.54 -29.77
C ALA A 5 1.13 25.52 -29.29
N PHE A 6 0.83 26.83 -29.16
CA PHE A 6 1.85 27.84 -28.84
C PHE A 6 2.48 27.65 -27.45
N ILE A 7 1.65 27.40 -26.43
CA ILE A 7 2.11 27.24 -25.04
C ILE A 7 2.97 25.97 -24.88
N PRO A 8 2.55 24.78 -25.36
CA PRO A 8 3.39 23.58 -25.31
C PRO A 8 4.75 23.75 -26.01
N ILE A 9 4.78 24.41 -27.18
CA ILE A 9 6.00 24.66 -27.94
C ILE A 9 6.94 25.60 -27.17
N ALA A 10 6.41 26.69 -26.61
CA ALA A 10 7.20 27.63 -25.82
C ALA A 10 7.81 26.98 -24.56
N VAL A 11 7.02 26.17 -23.85
CA VAL A 11 7.49 25.41 -22.67
C VAL A 11 8.55 24.38 -23.07
N PHE A 12 8.39 23.69 -24.19
CA PHE A 12 9.36 22.72 -24.68
C PHE A 12 10.71 23.36 -25.02
N ILE A 13 10.69 24.49 -25.76
CA ILE A 13 11.90 25.25 -26.11
C ILE A 13 12.59 25.82 -24.86
N LEU A 14 11.83 26.38 -23.92
CA LEU A 14 12.36 26.90 -22.66
C LEU A 14 13.03 25.79 -21.84
N THR A 15 12.42 24.61 -21.78
CA THR A 15 12.95 23.46 -21.03
C THR A 15 14.26 22.98 -21.64
N LEU A 16 14.35 22.85 -22.98
CA LEU A 16 15.60 22.53 -23.67
C LEU A 16 16.70 23.57 -23.44
N SER A 17 16.32 24.86 -23.41
CA SER A 17 17.25 25.97 -23.17
C SER A 17 17.80 25.94 -21.72
N LEU A 18 16.94 25.66 -20.73
CA LEU A 18 17.32 25.47 -19.33
C LEU A 18 18.22 24.24 -19.14
N LEU A 19 17.95 23.14 -19.85
CA LEU A 19 18.80 21.95 -19.83
C LEU A 19 20.19 22.24 -20.40
N GLY A 20 20.28 22.94 -21.54
CA GLY A 20 21.54 23.37 -22.14
C GLY A 20 22.33 24.33 -21.26
N TRP A 21 21.66 25.30 -20.63
CA TRP A 21 22.29 26.20 -19.66
C TRP A 21 22.75 25.46 -18.40
N GLY A 22 21.94 24.53 -17.90
CA GLY A 22 22.26 23.66 -16.78
C GLY A 22 23.51 22.81 -17.06
N TYR A 23 23.71 22.34 -18.29
CA TYR A 23 24.90 21.60 -18.69
C TYR A 23 26.16 22.47 -18.58
N LEU A 24 26.12 23.68 -19.12
CA LEU A 24 27.23 24.64 -19.07
C LEU A 24 27.61 25.01 -17.64
N ARG A 25 26.62 25.21 -16.76
CA ARG A 25 26.85 25.48 -15.33
C ARG A 25 27.45 24.26 -14.63
N SER A 26 26.95 23.07 -14.94
CA SER A 26 27.36 21.82 -14.28
C SER A 26 28.76 21.37 -14.64
N ARG A 27 29.26 21.70 -15.85
CA ARG A 27 30.67 21.47 -16.24
C ARG A 27 31.68 22.15 -15.30
N LYS A 28 31.31 23.29 -14.69
CA LYS A 28 32.18 24.01 -13.74
C LYS A 28 32.42 23.24 -12.42
N PHE A 29 31.53 22.30 -12.09
CA PHE A 29 31.59 21.47 -10.88
C PHE A 29 32.17 20.07 -11.16
N GLY A 30 32.87 19.89 -12.28
CA GLY A 30 33.56 18.65 -12.63
C GLY A 30 32.62 17.44 -12.80
N LYS A 31 33.12 16.26 -12.43
CA LYS A 31 32.41 14.98 -12.60
C LYS A 31 31.12 14.89 -11.78
N LEU A 32 31.14 15.44 -10.56
CA LEU A 32 29.99 15.44 -9.65
C LEU A 32 28.84 16.33 -10.16
N GLY A 33 29.18 17.51 -10.69
CA GLY A 33 28.20 18.39 -11.35
C GLY A 33 27.56 17.74 -12.57
N LEU A 34 28.37 17.12 -13.43
CA LEU A 34 27.90 16.48 -14.65
C LEU A 34 26.93 15.32 -14.37
N LEU A 35 27.23 14.49 -13.37
CA LEU A 35 26.35 13.40 -12.94
C LEU A 35 25.04 13.91 -12.33
N SER A 36 25.09 14.98 -11.54
CA SER A 36 23.90 15.61 -10.96
C SER A 36 22.98 16.19 -12.05
N TRP A 37 23.56 16.83 -13.07
CA TRP A 37 22.82 17.31 -14.23
C TRP A 37 22.20 16.17 -15.03
N LEU A 38 22.97 15.10 -15.28
CA LEU A 38 22.47 13.93 -16.00
C LEU A 38 21.31 13.26 -15.25
N GLN A 39 21.39 13.18 -13.92
CA GLN A 39 20.31 12.67 -13.09
C GLN A 39 19.03 13.50 -13.22
N PHE A 40 19.15 14.84 -13.26
CA PHE A 40 18.03 15.74 -13.51
C PHE A 40 17.45 15.58 -14.93
N VAL A 41 18.31 15.46 -15.95
CA VAL A 41 17.88 15.22 -17.34
C VAL A 41 17.07 13.94 -17.45
N VAL A 42 17.55 12.86 -16.84
CA VAL A 42 16.86 11.56 -16.87
C VAL A 42 15.51 11.62 -16.16
N LEU A 43 15.39 12.39 -15.08
CA LEU A 43 14.11 12.59 -14.40
C LEU A 43 13.09 13.35 -15.26
N MET A 44 13.56 14.31 -16.06
CA MET A 44 12.73 15.15 -16.92
C MET A 44 12.49 14.55 -18.33
N SER A 45 13.27 13.55 -18.73
CA SER A 45 13.19 12.95 -20.07
C SER A 45 11.81 12.37 -20.42
N PRO A 46 11.03 11.77 -19.49
CA PRO A 46 9.70 11.28 -19.82
C PRO A 46 8.72 12.34 -20.26
N TRP A 47 8.74 13.46 -19.56
CA TRP A 47 7.89 14.59 -19.86
C TRP A 47 8.31 15.26 -21.16
N LEU A 48 9.62 15.44 -21.39
CA LEU A 48 10.14 16.00 -22.63
C LEU A 48 9.76 15.16 -23.85
N ILE A 49 9.91 13.84 -23.78
CA ILE A 49 9.56 12.96 -24.90
C ILE A 49 8.05 12.96 -25.11
N TYR A 50 7.25 12.90 -24.04
CA TYR A 50 5.79 12.96 -24.12
C TYR A 50 5.30 14.27 -24.76
N PHE A 51 5.73 15.42 -24.24
CA PHE A 51 5.32 16.73 -24.75
C PHE A 51 5.87 17.02 -26.14
N GLY A 52 7.09 16.56 -26.46
CA GLY A 52 7.67 16.69 -27.79
C GLY A 52 6.88 15.90 -28.84
N LEU A 53 6.52 14.65 -28.54
CA LEU A 53 5.67 13.84 -29.41
C LEU A 53 4.25 14.44 -29.55
N PHE A 54 3.69 14.96 -28.46
CA PHE A 54 2.40 15.66 -28.47
C PHE A 54 2.41 16.89 -29.40
N VAL A 55 3.49 17.69 -29.38
CA VAL A 55 3.68 18.84 -30.29
C VAL A 55 3.76 18.40 -31.76
N LEU A 56 4.32 17.23 -32.02
CA LEU A 56 4.39 16.62 -33.36
C LEU A 56 3.07 15.94 -33.78
N GLY A 57 2.02 15.98 -32.95
CA GLY A 57 0.74 15.34 -33.21
C GLY A 57 0.75 13.82 -33.00
N ILE A 58 1.80 13.27 -32.39
CA ILE A 58 1.97 11.84 -32.10
C ILE A 58 1.54 11.58 -30.65
N PHE A 59 0.45 10.85 -30.47
CA PHE A 59 -0.04 10.46 -29.14
C PHE A 59 0.52 9.09 -28.77
N ILE A 60 1.29 9.02 -27.69
CA ILE A 60 1.73 7.73 -27.14
C ILE A 60 0.62 7.12 -26.27
N ASN A 61 0.44 5.80 -26.38
CA ASN A 61 -0.46 5.10 -25.49
C ASN A 61 0.07 5.12 -24.04
N PHE A 62 -0.84 4.95 -23.08
CA PHE A 62 -0.49 5.00 -21.66
C PHE A 62 0.55 3.94 -21.28
N THR A 63 0.52 2.78 -21.93
CA THR A 63 1.51 1.70 -21.76
C THR A 63 2.93 2.15 -22.13
N ALA A 64 3.11 2.83 -23.27
CA ALA A 64 4.40 3.36 -23.68
C ALA A 64 4.89 4.46 -22.73
N LEU A 65 4.00 5.32 -22.24
CA LEU A 65 4.34 6.31 -21.22
C LEU A 65 4.85 5.64 -19.93
N LEU A 66 4.25 4.53 -19.52
CA LEU A 66 4.63 3.77 -18.33
C LEU A 66 6.00 3.09 -18.48
N PHE A 67 6.27 2.48 -19.64
CA PHE A 67 7.60 1.94 -19.96
C PHE A 67 8.67 3.04 -19.98
N LEU A 68 8.33 4.21 -20.49
CA LEU A 68 9.22 5.36 -20.55
C LEU A 68 9.53 5.88 -19.14
N LEU A 69 8.53 6.00 -18.27
CA LEU A 69 8.72 6.34 -16.85
C LEU A 69 9.56 5.28 -16.10
N LEU A 70 9.31 3.99 -16.36
CA LEU A 70 10.05 2.90 -15.72
C LEU A 70 11.54 2.91 -16.13
N SER A 71 11.83 3.04 -17.43
CA SER A 71 13.20 3.11 -17.95
C SER A 71 13.96 4.35 -17.43
N SER A 72 13.29 5.51 -17.37
CA SER A 72 13.82 6.72 -16.73
C SER A 72 14.12 6.49 -15.24
N THR A 73 13.23 5.80 -14.51
CA THR A 73 13.44 5.49 -13.09
C THR A 73 14.65 4.58 -12.87
N ILE A 74 14.82 3.55 -13.70
CA ILE A 74 15.99 2.65 -13.65
C ILE A 74 17.27 3.44 -13.92
N ALA A 75 17.29 4.28 -14.96
CA ALA A 75 18.43 5.12 -15.28
C ALA A 75 18.74 6.14 -14.16
N TYR A 76 17.71 6.72 -13.53
CA TYR A 76 17.84 7.64 -12.40
C TYR A 76 18.51 6.97 -11.20
N VAL A 77 18.09 5.75 -10.86
CA VAL A 77 18.69 4.98 -9.76
C VAL A 77 20.14 4.62 -10.08
N PHE A 78 20.43 4.20 -11.32
CA PHE A 78 21.79 3.88 -11.75
C PHE A 78 22.75 5.08 -11.65
N ILE A 79 22.33 6.24 -12.15
CA ILE A 79 23.12 7.49 -12.08
C ILE A 79 23.26 7.96 -10.63
N GLY A 80 22.19 7.88 -9.84
CA GLY A 80 22.20 8.22 -8.42
C GLY A 80 23.21 7.39 -7.62
N ASN A 81 23.34 6.09 -7.93
CA ASN A 81 24.34 5.23 -7.31
C ASN A 81 25.77 5.64 -7.70
N GLN A 82 26.01 6.05 -8.94
CA GLN A 82 27.31 6.59 -9.37
C GLN A 82 27.64 7.92 -8.69
N LEU A 83 26.65 8.81 -8.58
CA LEU A 83 26.81 10.10 -7.88
C LEU A 83 27.20 9.90 -6.42
N ARG A 84 26.54 8.97 -5.71
CA ARG A 84 26.87 8.63 -4.32
C ARG A 84 28.33 8.18 -4.17
N LYS A 85 28.81 7.29 -5.06
CA LYS A 85 30.21 6.81 -5.05
C LYS A 85 31.23 7.94 -5.27
N VAL A 86 30.97 8.84 -6.21
CA VAL A 86 31.86 9.99 -6.48
C VAL A 86 31.82 10.99 -5.32
N SER A 87 30.65 11.25 -4.75
CA SER A 87 30.49 12.16 -3.61
C SER A 87 31.19 11.66 -2.34
N SER A 88 31.18 10.34 -2.09
CA SER A 88 31.88 9.76 -0.95
C SER A 88 33.39 9.83 -1.12
N ALA A 89 33.89 9.59 -2.34
CA ALA A 89 35.32 9.65 -2.65
C ALA A 89 35.88 11.08 -2.51
N GLU A 90 35.15 12.10 -2.98
CA GLU A 90 35.53 13.51 -2.80
C GLU A 90 35.49 13.93 -1.33
N ARG A 91 34.47 13.49 -0.55
CA ARG A 91 34.40 13.76 0.89
C ARG A 91 35.60 13.20 1.65
N THR A 92 35.96 11.93 1.38
CA THR A 92 37.13 11.30 2.03
C THR A 92 38.44 12.00 1.68
N ALA A 93 38.58 12.50 0.44
CA ALA A 93 39.78 13.25 0.03
C ALA A 93 39.89 14.61 0.72
N ILE A 94 38.75 15.28 0.97
CA ILE A 94 38.71 16.55 1.72
C ILE A 94 39.02 16.31 3.20
N GLU A 95 38.45 15.27 3.82
CA GLU A 95 38.77 14.89 5.21
C GLU A 95 40.25 14.58 5.40
N GLN A 96 40.87 13.88 4.45
CA GLN A 96 42.31 13.60 4.48
C GLN A 96 43.16 14.89 4.37
N LYS A 97 42.76 15.83 3.49
CA LYS A 97 43.46 17.12 3.38
C LYS A 97 43.32 17.95 4.65
N LEU A 98 42.12 18.00 5.23
CA LEU A 98 41.84 18.74 6.46
C LEU A 98 42.59 18.14 7.65
N ASN A 99 42.63 16.81 7.77
CA ASN A 99 43.41 16.13 8.82
C ASN A 99 44.91 16.39 8.67
N LYS A 100 45.42 16.40 7.43
CA LYS A 100 46.83 16.71 7.16
C LYS A 100 47.17 18.16 7.51
N GLU A 101 46.25 19.10 7.27
CA GLU A 101 46.40 20.52 7.61
C GLU A 101 46.28 20.75 9.13
N LEU A 102 45.38 20.03 9.82
CA LEU A 102 45.28 19.99 11.28
C LEU A 102 46.50 19.37 11.95
N GLU A 103 47.11 18.34 11.35
CA GLU A 103 48.37 17.75 11.84
C GLU A 103 49.54 18.73 11.69
N ILE A 104 49.61 19.50 10.60
CA ILE A 104 50.62 20.54 10.41
C ILE A 104 50.43 21.65 11.47
N LEU A 105 49.19 22.09 11.70
CA LEU A 105 48.85 23.07 12.74
C LEU A 105 49.16 22.59 14.16
N ASN A 106 49.00 21.30 14.45
CA ASN A 106 49.34 20.71 15.74
C ASN A 106 50.85 20.49 15.92
N ARG A 107 51.63 20.41 14.83
CA ARG A 107 53.10 20.22 14.88
C ARG A 107 53.85 21.52 15.17
N ASP A 108 53.25 22.67 14.86
CA ASP A 108 53.82 24.01 15.07
C ASP A 108 53.47 24.63 16.43
N ARG A 109 52.96 23.84 17.40
CA ARG A 109 52.67 24.31 18.76
C ARG A 109 53.76 23.84 19.72
N PRO A 110 54.75 24.69 20.10
CA PRO A 110 55.69 24.32 21.16
C PRO A 110 54.98 24.33 22.50
N ASP A 111 55.34 23.37 23.35
CA ASP A 111 54.88 23.23 24.72
C ASP A 111 55.07 24.54 25.52
N ALA A 112 53.98 25.16 25.96
CA ALA A 112 54.00 26.17 27.00
C ALA A 112 52.71 26.14 27.80
N ALA A 113 52.81 25.62 29.02
CA ALA A 113 51.90 25.91 30.11
C ALA A 113 51.95 27.41 30.48
N SER A 114 50.92 27.88 31.20
CA SER A 114 50.71 29.23 31.78
C SER A 114 50.43 30.39 30.80
N ASP A 115 49.15 30.76 30.64
CA ASP A 115 48.51 31.94 31.27
C ASP A 115 47.12 32.22 30.61
N PRO A 116 46.02 32.48 31.35
CA PRO A 116 44.68 32.65 30.76
C PRO A 116 44.42 34.00 30.07
N THR A 117 45.40 34.90 30.00
CA THR A 117 45.15 36.32 29.70
C THR A 117 45.59 36.79 28.31
N GLN A 118 45.92 35.88 27.39
CA GLN A 118 46.22 36.24 25.99
C GLN A 118 45.28 35.59 24.95
N ALA A 119 44.22 34.89 25.38
CA ALA A 119 43.24 34.30 24.47
C ALA A 119 42.31 35.31 23.76
N VAL A 120 42.33 36.59 24.14
CA VAL A 120 41.34 37.58 23.67
C VAL A 120 41.86 38.46 22.52
N LYS A 121 43.12 38.32 22.06
CA LYS A 121 43.68 39.22 21.02
C LYS A 121 44.02 38.60 19.66
N ASN A 122 43.87 37.30 19.47
CA ASN A 122 44.18 36.65 18.19
C ASN A 122 42.98 36.06 17.43
N GLU A 123 41.74 36.38 17.81
CA GLU A 123 40.54 36.01 17.02
C GLU A 123 40.26 36.96 15.83
N ALA A 124 41.06 38.01 15.65
CA ALA A 124 40.79 39.02 14.62
C ALA A 124 41.38 38.73 13.23
N ASN A 125 41.93 37.54 12.96
CA ASN A 125 42.54 37.24 11.64
C ASN A 125 42.40 35.78 11.18
N LEU A 126 41.23 35.17 11.38
CA LEU A 126 40.84 34.00 10.60
C LEU A 126 39.63 34.35 9.74
N ALA A 127 39.79 34.17 8.43
CA ALA A 127 38.78 34.42 7.43
C ALA A 127 37.47 33.69 7.76
N ASP A 128 36.40 34.49 7.79
CA ASP A 128 34.97 34.21 7.82
C ASP A 128 34.53 32.73 7.54
N PRO A 129 33.97 31.99 8.51
CA PRO A 129 33.48 30.62 8.31
C PRO A 129 32.15 30.51 7.56
N THR A 130 31.61 31.60 7.00
CA THR A 130 30.23 31.65 6.50
C THR A 130 30.01 31.18 5.05
N GLN A 131 30.99 30.60 4.34
CA GLN A 131 30.82 30.30 2.91
C GLN A 131 30.64 28.82 2.51
N SER A 132 30.31 27.92 3.43
CA SER A 132 29.94 26.55 3.04
C SER A 132 28.50 26.21 3.44
N PRO A 133 27.57 26.07 2.47
CA PRO A 133 26.21 25.54 2.70
C PRO A 133 26.21 24.17 3.39
N ILE A 134 27.33 23.45 3.34
CA ILE A 134 27.52 22.12 3.93
C ILE A 134 27.68 22.21 5.46
N ALA A 135 28.37 23.24 5.98
CA ALA A 135 28.55 23.41 7.42
C ALA A 135 27.22 23.74 8.12
N LEU A 136 26.38 24.56 7.47
CA LEU A 136 25.03 24.91 7.91
C LEU A 136 24.06 23.70 7.81
N ALA A 137 24.17 22.89 6.76
CA ALA A 137 23.42 21.65 6.64
C ALA A 137 23.85 20.59 7.69
N MET A 138 25.14 20.55 8.04
CA MET A 138 25.67 19.62 9.04
C MET A 138 25.29 20.01 10.48
N SER A 139 25.24 21.31 10.81
CA SER A 139 24.76 21.75 12.13
C SER A 139 23.26 21.47 12.29
N GLN A 140 22.46 21.70 11.25
CA GLN A 140 21.04 21.37 11.23
C GLN A 140 20.78 19.85 11.31
N ALA A 141 21.59 19.04 10.63
CA ALA A 141 21.50 17.57 10.73
C ALA A 141 21.87 17.06 12.14
N LYS A 142 22.88 17.67 12.77
CA LYS A 142 23.31 17.32 14.14
C LYS A 142 22.27 17.73 15.18
N GLU A 143 21.60 18.87 14.99
CA GLU A 143 20.43 19.27 15.79
C GLU A 143 19.21 18.37 15.57
N GLN A 144 18.95 17.92 14.33
CA GLN A 144 17.89 16.96 14.04
C GLN A 144 18.11 15.60 14.71
N ILE A 145 19.37 15.13 14.80
CA ILE A 145 19.73 13.91 15.53
C ILE A 145 19.47 14.09 17.04
N LYS A 146 19.70 15.29 17.59
CA LYS A 146 19.48 15.61 19.00
C LYS A 146 17.99 15.74 19.38
N ARG A 147 17.08 15.92 18.41
CA ARG A 147 15.62 15.97 18.63
C ARG A 147 14.97 14.59 18.84
N TYR A 148 15.65 13.50 18.56
CA TYR A 148 15.25 12.19 19.09
C TYR A 148 15.64 12.17 20.57
N GLN A 149 14.72 12.55 21.44
CA GLN A 149 14.92 12.45 22.89
C GLN A 149 15.20 10.98 23.23
N ALA A 150 16.46 10.66 23.52
CA ALA A 150 16.82 9.36 24.06
C ALA A 150 16.09 9.17 25.40
N ILE A 151 15.51 7.99 25.61
CA ILE A 151 14.86 7.62 26.88
C ILE A 151 15.81 7.94 28.04
N PRO A 152 15.32 8.53 29.16
CA PRO A 152 16.09 8.63 30.39
C PRO A 152 16.73 7.28 30.75
N VAL A 153 18.04 7.27 31.04
CA VAL A 153 18.80 6.04 31.33
C VAL A 153 18.18 5.24 32.49
N GLU A 154 17.51 5.91 33.41
CA GLU A 154 16.77 5.31 34.53
C GLU A 154 15.57 4.47 34.08
N GLU A 155 14.81 4.94 33.09
CA GLU A 155 13.66 4.20 32.56
C GLU A 155 14.12 2.97 31.77
N ILE A 156 15.23 3.05 31.04
CA ILE A 156 15.82 1.89 30.36
C ILE A 156 16.20 0.81 31.38
N LYS A 157 16.79 1.17 32.52
CA LYS A 157 17.11 0.21 33.60
C LYS A 157 15.85 -0.41 34.20
N SER A 158 14.80 0.38 34.41
CA SER A 158 13.51 -0.12 34.89
C SER A 158 12.86 -1.11 33.92
N ILE A 159 12.95 -0.84 32.61
CA ILE A 159 12.51 -1.76 31.56
C ILE A 159 13.38 -3.02 31.56
N GLN A 160 14.71 -2.90 31.67
CA GLN A 160 15.59 -4.08 31.72
C GLN A 160 15.26 -5.01 32.89
N GLY A 161 14.77 -4.45 34.01
CA GLY A 161 14.37 -5.21 35.19
C GLY A 161 13.10 -6.07 35.04
N ILE A 162 12.35 -5.96 33.93
CA ILE A 162 11.19 -6.84 33.67
C ILE A 162 11.59 -8.20 33.09
N PHE A 163 12.80 -8.28 32.52
CA PHE A 163 13.28 -9.48 31.85
C PHE A 163 13.86 -10.48 32.86
N GLY A 164 13.50 -11.75 32.70
CA GLY A 164 13.91 -12.82 33.60
C GLY A 164 14.35 -14.07 32.86
N ILE A 165 15.02 -14.98 33.58
CA ILE A 165 15.56 -16.24 33.04
C ILE A 165 14.45 -17.14 32.47
N GLU A 166 13.28 -17.10 33.10
CA GLU A 166 12.08 -17.90 32.74
C GLU A 166 11.18 -17.21 31.70
N THR A 167 11.52 -16.01 31.22
CA THR A 167 10.69 -15.26 30.27
C THR A 167 11.46 -14.89 29.02
N TYR A 168 12.42 -13.98 29.14
CA TYR A 168 13.19 -13.49 28.01
C TYR A 168 14.57 -13.05 28.47
N TYR A 169 15.61 -13.65 27.88
CA TYR A 169 16.99 -13.36 28.24
C TYR A 169 17.59 -12.35 27.27
N VAL A 170 17.76 -11.11 27.72
CA VAL A 170 18.33 -10.01 26.92
C VAL A 170 19.84 -10.18 26.76
N THR A 171 20.32 -10.10 25.52
CA THR A 171 21.73 -10.11 25.16
C THR A 171 22.26 -8.74 24.76
N GLU A 172 21.42 -7.91 24.13
CA GLU A 172 21.80 -6.59 23.62
C GLU A 172 20.64 -5.62 23.78
N THR A 173 20.92 -4.40 24.23
CA THR A 173 19.95 -3.29 24.31
C THR A 173 20.38 -2.18 23.36
N ILE A 174 19.50 -1.81 22.43
CA ILE A 174 19.74 -0.79 21.43
C ILE A 174 18.69 0.32 21.61
N PRO A 175 19.08 1.58 21.88
CA PRO A 175 18.12 2.68 21.92
C PRO A 175 17.50 2.90 20.53
N TYR A 176 16.18 3.08 20.47
CA TYR A 176 15.45 3.20 19.19
C TYR A 176 14.29 4.19 19.30
N GLN A 177 14.38 5.31 18.60
CA GLN A 177 13.40 6.42 18.69
C GLN A 177 13.25 6.92 20.14
N GLU A 178 12.01 7.04 20.62
CA GLU A 178 11.64 7.29 22.03
C GLU A 178 11.53 5.98 22.84
N GLY A 179 12.04 4.88 22.28
CA GLY A 179 11.92 3.48 22.70
C GLY A 179 13.27 2.78 22.89
N ALA A 180 13.22 1.48 23.15
CA ALA A 180 14.39 0.61 23.17
C ALA A 180 14.08 -0.76 22.55
N ILE A 181 15.07 -1.33 21.86
CA ILE A 181 15.06 -2.66 21.28
C ILE A 181 15.93 -3.57 22.15
N PHE A 182 15.37 -4.69 22.58
CA PHE A 182 16.02 -5.70 23.39
C PHE A 182 16.13 -7.00 22.59
N LYS A 183 17.32 -7.26 22.05
CA LYS A 183 17.61 -8.56 21.42
C LYS A 183 17.94 -9.57 22.50
N GLY A 184 17.54 -10.81 22.27
CA GLY A 184 17.66 -11.86 23.26
C GLY A 184 17.05 -13.16 22.79
N ASN A 185 16.85 -14.07 23.74
CA ASN A 185 16.25 -15.36 23.50
C ASN A 185 14.95 -15.48 24.32
N LEU A 186 13.86 -15.81 23.63
CA LEU A 186 12.59 -16.14 24.27
C LEU A 186 12.70 -17.48 25.01
N ARG A 187 12.18 -17.52 26.23
CA ARG A 187 12.20 -18.69 27.12
C ARG A 187 10.76 -19.02 27.50
N GLY A 188 10.08 -19.78 26.65
CA GLY A 188 8.69 -20.19 26.85
C GLY A 188 7.79 -19.85 25.67
N GLU A 189 6.49 -20.08 25.86
CA GLU A 189 5.47 -19.81 24.85
C GLU A 189 5.26 -18.30 24.65
N PRO A 190 5.21 -17.79 23.40
CA PRO A 190 5.15 -16.36 23.13
C PRO A 190 4.01 -15.62 23.83
N ASP A 191 2.80 -16.19 23.87
CA ASP A 191 1.63 -15.55 24.47
C ASP A 191 1.79 -15.39 25.99
N VAL A 192 2.18 -16.45 26.68
CA VAL A 192 2.39 -16.44 28.14
C VAL A 192 3.52 -15.48 28.52
N VAL A 193 4.61 -15.48 27.76
CA VAL A 193 5.75 -14.58 28.00
C VAL A 193 5.36 -13.13 27.73
N HIS A 194 4.66 -12.85 26.63
CA HIS A 194 4.22 -11.48 26.30
C HIS A 194 3.30 -10.91 27.37
N GLU A 195 2.34 -11.70 27.86
CA GLU A 195 1.39 -11.27 28.89
C GLU A 195 2.13 -10.93 30.20
N ARG A 196 3.02 -11.82 30.67
CA ARG A 196 3.83 -11.60 31.89
C ARG A 196 4.73 -10.37 31.78
N LEU A 197 5.41 -10.20 30.65
CA LEU A 197 6.29 -9.04 30.43
C LEU A 197 5.49 -7.75 30.33
N SER A 198 4.33 -7.77 29.66
CA SER A 198 3.44 -6.62 29.53
C SER A 198 2.85 -6.21 30.87
N GLN A 199 2.46 -7.17 31.71
CA GLN A 199 1.97 -6.90 33.07
C GLN A 199 3.09 -6.32 33.95
N SER A 200 4.28 -6.92 33.92
CA SER A 200 5.44 -6.42 34.67
C SER A 200 5.86 -5.01 34.25
N LEU A 201 5.72 -4.68 32.97
CA LEU A 201 5.98 -3.33 32.45
C LEU A 201 4.95 -2.33 32.97
N ARG A 202 3.66 -2.70 32.96
CA ARG A 202 2.57 -1.86 33.49
C ARG A 202 2.70 -1.62 34.98
N ASP A 203 3.08 -2.64 35.75
CA ASP A 203 3.25 -2.51 37.21
C ASP A 203 4.38 -1.52 37.57
N ARG A 204 5.42 -1.40 36.73
CA ARG A 204 6.58 -0.52 36.97
C ARG A 204 6.45 0.87 36.40
N LEU A 205 5.87 1.01 35.20
CA LEU A 205 5.88 2.25 34.42
C LEU A 205 4.47 2.70 33.99
N GLY A 206 3.42 2.04 34.48
CA GLY A 206 2.03 2.29 34.11
C GLY A 206 1.78 2.06 32.62
N ASP A 207 0.78 2.76 32.08
CA ASP A 207 0.43 2.71 30.65
C ASP A 207 1.30 3.61 29.76
N LYS A 208 2.50 4.01 30.22
CA LYS A 208 3.39 4.90 29.47
C LYS A 208 4.06 4.21 28.29
N TYR A 209 4.20 2.87 28.31
CA TYR A 209 4.90 2.10 27.29
C TYR A 209 4.10 0.90 26.82
N ASN A 210 4.24 0.55 25.54
CA ASN A 210 3.74 -0.69 24.96
C ASN A 210 4.93 -1.61 24.62
N LEU A 211 4.74 -2.89 24.87
CA LEU A 211 5.70 -3.95 24.57
C LEU A 211 5.27 -4.70 23.31
N PHE A 212 6.17 -4.74 22.33
CA PHE A 212 6.02 -5.45 21.07
C PHE A 212 6.99 -6.62 21.05
N LEU A 213 6.47 -7.83 20.88
CA LEU A 213 7.24 -9.05 20.70
C LEU A 213 7.16 -9.42 19.21
N VAL A 214 8.27 -9.21 18.49
CA VAL A 214 8.33 -9.30 17.03
C VAL A 214 9.49 -10.18 16.57
N GLU A 215 9.42 -10.62 15.32
CA GLU A 215 10.52 -11.34 14.67
C GLU A 215 11.57 -10.33 14.15
N GLY A 216 12.82 -10.45 14.63
CA GLY A 216 13.94 -9.65 14.16
C GLY A 216 14.41 -10.07 12.75
N GLN A 217 15.32 -9.29 12.15
CA GLN A 217 15.86 -9.59 10.82
C GLN A 217 16.53 -10.97 10.72
N ASP A 218 17.11 -11.43 11.83
CA ASP A 218 17.80 -12.72 11.94
C ASP A 218 16.85 -13.90 12.25
N ARG A 219 15.52 -13.71 12.12
CA ARG A 219 14.47 -14.67 12.52
C ARG A 219 14.46 -15.03 14.00
N LYS A 220 15.11 -14.19 14.83
CA LYS A 220 15.13 -14.35 16.28
C LYS A 220 14.09 -13.45 16.93
N PRO A 221 13.47 -13.89 18.04
CA PRO A 221 12.60 -13.04 18.84
C PRO A 221 13.31 -11.75 19.27
N VAL A 222 12.61 -10.62 19.16
CA VAL A 222 13.07 -9.31 19.61
C VAL A 222 11.94 -8.63 20.36
N VAL A 223 12.24 -8.07 21.54
CA VAL A 223 11.31 -7.25 22.30
C VAL A 223 11.59 -5.78 22.00
N ILE A 224 10.57 -5.04 21.59
CA ILE A 224 10.65 -3.60 21.34
C ILE A 224 9.70 -2.91 22.30
N VAL A 225 10.21 -1.95 23.07
CA VAL A 225 9.41 -1.14 23.98
C VAL A 225 9.34 0.28 23.43
N LEU A 226 8.14 0.72 23.10
CA LEU A 226 7.87 2.05 22.56
C LEU A 226 6.91 2.80 23.48
N PRO A 227 6.97 4.14 23.55
CA PRO A 227 6.01 4.89 24.33
C PRO A 227 4.60 4.57 23.81
N SER A 228 3.71 4.25 24.74
CA SER A 228 2.29 4.18 24.50
C SER A 228 1.85 5.62 24.26
N ARG A 229 1.93 6.04 23.00
CA ARG A 229 1.17 7.20 22.59
C ARG A 229 -0.29 6.78 22.71
N VAL A 230 -0.88 7.08 23.87
CA VAL A 230 -2.33 7.34 24.00
C VAL A 230 -2.60 8.63 23.24
N SER A 231 -2.16 8.73 21.99
CA SER A 231 -2.64 9.78 21.14
C SER A 231 -4.11 9.48 20.94
N ASN A 232 -4.91 10.51 21.12
CA ASN A 232 -6.17 10.67 20.42
C ASN A 232 -5.89 10.45 18.92
N PHE A 233 -5.79 9.19 18.51
CA PHE A 233 -5.56 8.79 17.13
C PHE A 233 -6.83 9.02 16.28
N ASP A 234 -7.85 9.64 16.88
CA ASP A 234 -8.95 10.28 16.19
C ASP A 234 -8.50 11.58 15.50
N ASN A 235 -7.36 11.53 14.81
CA ASN A 235 -6.97 12.54 13.83
C ASN A 235 -7.71 12.27 12.53
N SER A 236 -9.04 12.14 12.61
CA SER A 236 -9.89 12.38 11.45
C SER A 236 -9.83 13.88 11.15
N THR A 237 -8.70 14.32 10.59
CA THR A 237 -8.49 15.72 10.20
C THR A 237 -9.67 16.15 9.34
N ILE A 238 -10.11 17.40 9.42
CA ILE A 238 -11.23 17.92 8.63
C ILE A 238 -11.16 17.50 7.14
N PRO A 239 -9.98 17.53 6.45
CA PRO A 239 -9.85 17.05 5.09
C PRO A 239 -10.17 15.56 4.92
N GLN A 240 -9.82 14.71 5.89
CA GLN A 240 -10.12 13.27 5.85
C GLN A 240 -11.62 13.02 5.99
N LYS A 241 -12.31 13.73 6.89
CA LYS A 241 -13.77 13.64 7.03
C LYS A 241 -14.47 14.09 5.75
N LEU A 242 -14.05 15.20 5.17
CA LEU A 242 -14.55 15.67 3.88
C LEU A 242 -14.31 14.65 2.77
N LEU A 243 -13.11 14.06 2.70
CA LEU A 243 -12.80 13.02 1.73
C LEU A 243 -13.73 11.82 1.88
N ILE A 244 -13.97 11.34 3.10
CA ILE A 244 -14.90 10.22 3.35
C ILE A 244 -16.30 10.54 2.84
N VAL A 245 -16.82 11.75 3.13
CA VAL A 245 -18.13 12.18 2.66
C VAL A 245 -18.18 12.22 1.13
N VAL A 246 -17.18 12.81 0.47
CA VAL A 246 -17.09 12.85 -0.99
C VAL A 246 -17.06 11.45 -1.58
N LEU A 247 -16.30 10.53 -0.99
CA LEU A 247 -16.21 9.14 -1.46
C LEU A 247 -17.52 8.37 -1.29
N ILE A 248 -18.27 8.62 -0.20
CA ILE A 248 -19.61 8.04 -0.02
C ILE A 248 -20.54 8.49 -1.14
N PHE A 249 -20.58 9.80 -1.44
CA PHE A 249 -21.41 10.32 -2.53
C PHE A 249 -20.96 9.83 -3.91
N ALA A 250 -19.65 9.78 -4.16
CA ALA A 250 -19.10 9.26 -5.41
C ALA A 250 -19.42 7.77 -5.60
N ASN A 251 -19.38 6.98 -4.52
CA ASN A 251 -19.72 5.56 -4.54
C ASN A 251 -21.23 5.34 -4.76
N ALA A 252 -22.08 6.16 -4.14
CA ALA A 252 -23.51 6.15 -4.38
C ALA A 252 -23.82 6.49 -5.85
N TYR A 253 -23.22 7.56 -6.38
CA TYR A 253 -23.40 7.97 -7.77
C TYR A 253 -22.98 6.87 -8.75
N THR A 254 -21.77 6.33 -8.61
CA THR A 254 -21.27 5.25 -9.49
C THR A 254 -22.10 3.97 -9.40
N SER A 255 -22.58 3.61 -8.20
CA SER A 255 -23.48 2.46 -8.02
C SER A 255 -24.86 2.67 -8.65
N ILE A 256 -25.43 3.88 -8.55
CA ILE A 256 -26.71 4.23 -9.19
C ILE A 256 -26.55 4.23 -10.72
N SER A 257 -25.49 4.83 -11.24
CA SER A 257 -25.22 4.84 -12.69
C SER A 257 -25.05 3.43 -13.26
N LEU A 258 -24.39 2.53 -12.52
CA LEU A 258 -24.30 1.14 -12.91
C LEU A 258 -25.67 0.45 -12.85
N GLY A 259 -26.48 0.72 -11.82
CA GLY A 259 -27.85 0.23 -11.73
C GLY A 259 -28.73 0.70 -12.90
N ALA A 260 -28.56 1.94 -13.34
CA ALA A 260 -29.28 2.49 -14.49
C ALA A 260 -28.86 1.77 -15.79
N LEU A 261 -27.56 1.51 -15.98
CA LEU A 261 -27.03 0.70 -17.09
C LEU A 261 -27.68 -0.69 -17.10
N VAL A 262 -27.70 -1.36 -15.95
CA VAL A 262 -28.31 -2.68 -15.77
C VAL A 262 -29.82 -2.66 -16.06
N SER A 263 -30.48 -1.53 -15.82
CA SER A 263 -31.90 -1.30 -16.13
C SER A 263 -32.16 -0.87 -17.58
N GLY A 264 -31.13 -0.83 -18.43
CA GLY A 264 -31.25 -0.49 -19.85
C GLY A 264 -30.94 0.97 -20.21
N PHE A 265 -30.41 1.76 -19.27
CA PHE A 265 -30.09 3.18 -19.48
C PHE A 265 -28.56 3.42 -19.43
N PRO A 266 -27.84 3.29 -20.57
CA PRO A 266 -26.38 3.39 -20.58
C PRO A 266 -25.82 4.79 -20.32
N ALA A 267 -26.61 5.83 -20.61
CA ALA A 267 -26.24 7.22 -20.36
C ALA A 267 -27.43 7.96 -19.74
N PRO A 268 -27.68 7.80 -18.43
CA PRO A 268 -28.84 8.39 -17.77
C PRO A 268 -28.77 9.92 -17.81
N GLN A 269 -29.78 10.55 -18.42
CA GLN A 269 -29.89 12.00 -18.62
C GLN A 269 -30.92 12.64 -17.67
N ASN A 270 -31.95 11.88 -17.29
CA ASN A 270 -33.07 12.35 -16.50
C ASN A 270 -33.11 11.74 -15.10
N SER A 271 -33.72 12.43 -14.14
CA SER A 271 -33.85 11.92 -12.76
C SER A 271 -34.51 10.54 -12.69
N GLN A 272 -35.53 10.27 -13.52
CA GLN A 272 -36.22 8.98 -13.57
C GLN A 272 -35.30 7.82 -13.97
N GLU A 273 -34.36 8.06 -14.89
CA GLU A 273 -33.40 7.04 -15.35
C GLU A 273 -32.40 6.72 -14.24
N TYR A 274 -31.97 7.72 -13.46
CA TYR A 274 -31.18 7.50 -12.24
C TYR A 274 -31.99 6.74 -11.17
N PHE A 275 -33.28 7.06 -10.99
CA PHE A 275 -34.14 6.36 -10.03
C PHE A 275 -34.28 4.86 -10.35
N ALA A 276 -34.27 4.48 -11.63
CA ALA A 276 -34.27 3.06 -12.02
C ALA A 276 -33.06 2.29 -11.50
N GLY A 277 -31.91 2.94 -11.32
CA GLY A 277 -30.69 2.33 -10.79
C GLY A 277 -30.63 2.20 -9.26
N VAL A 278 -31.53 2.83 -8.52
CA VAL A 278 -31.50 2.87 -7.05
C VAL A 278 -31.61 1.47 -6.41
N PRO A 279 -32.52 0.57 -6.82
CA PRO A 279 -32.62 -0.76 -6.22
C PRO A 279 -31.30 -1.56 -6.31
N PHE A 280 -30.60 -1.44 -7.43
CA PHE A 280 -29.31 -2.09 -7.64
C PHE A 280 -28.21 -1.47 -6.75
N ALA A 281 -28.17 -0.14 -6.66
CA ALA A 281 -27.25 0.58 -5.79
C ALA A 281 -27.47 0.27 -4.30
N LEU A 282 -28.72 0.09 -3.87
CA LEU A 282 -29.07 -0.38 -2.52
C LEU A 282 -28.51 -1.78 -2.27
N GLY A 283 -28.57 -2.66 -3.26
CA GLY A 283 -27.95 -3.98 -3.21
C GLY A 283 -26.44 -3.92 -2.96
N ILE A 284 -25.71 -3.09 -3.73
CA ILE A 284 -24.26 -2.90 -3.52
C ILE A 284 -24.00 -2.31 -2.14
N THR A 285 -24.78 -1.30 -1.74
CA THR A 285 -24.64 -0.63 -0.44
C THR A 285 -24.89 -1.60 0.71
N LEU A 286 -25.82 -2.54 0.57
CA LEU A 286 -26.07 -3.59 1.56
C LEU A 286 -24.86 -4.51 1.72
N ILE A 287 -24.26 -4.96 0.61
CA ILE A 287 -23.07 -5.83 0.62
C ILE A 287 -21.90 -5.11 1.32
N LEU A 288 -21.63 -3.86 0.94
CA LEU A 288 -20.53 -3.07 1.53
C LEU A 288 -20.83 -2.65 2.97
N GLY A 289 -22.08 -2.32 3.27
CA GLY A 289 -22.52 -1.91 4.60
C GLY A 289 -22.37 -3.03 5.62
N LEU A 290 -22.83 -4.24 5.29
CA LEU A 290 -22.69 -5.42 6.15
C LEU A 290 -21.23 -5.83 6.34
N ARG A 291 -20.44 -5.78 5.27
CA ARG A 291 -18.99 -5.99 5.31
C ARG A 291 -18.31 -5.10 6.36
N GLU A 292 -18.54 -3.79 6.26
CA GLU A 292 -17.94 -2.80 7.16
C GLU A 292 -18.51 -2.84 8.57
N LEU A 293 -19.79 -3.17 8.72
CA LEU A 293 -20.42 -3.38 10.02
C LEU A 293 -19.77 -4.57 10.75
N LEU A 294 -19.52 -5.68 10.05
CA LEU A 294 -18.90 -6.85 10.66
C LEU A 294 -17.46 -6.59 11.08
N ILE A 295 -16.67 -5.86 10.28
CA ILE A 295 -15.32 -5.40 10.70
C ILE A 295 -15.41 -4.66 12.04
N ARG A 296 -16.36 -3.72 12.19
CA ARG A 296 -16.52 -2.94 13.42
C ARG A 296 -16.93 -3.80 14.60
N LEU A 297 -17.85 -4.75 14.41
CA LEU A 297 -18.28 -5.67 15.48
C LEU A 297 -17.13 -6.56 15.96
N VAL A 298 -16.35 -7.12 15.04
CA VAL A 298 -15.18 -7.95 15.39
C VAL A 298 -14.08 -7.10 16.04
N ALA A 299 -13.84 -5.90 15.54
CA ALA A 299 -12.89 -4.98 16.16
C ALA A 299 -13.32 -4.56 17.58
N GLN A 300 -14.60 -4.30 17.81
CA GLN A 300 -15.15 -4.03 19.14
C GLN A 300 -14.94 -5.21 20.10
N LYS A 301 -15.18 -6.44 19.65
CA LYS A 301 -14.94 -7.66 20.43
C LYS A 301 -13.50 -7.74 20.93
N TYR A 302 -12.53 -7.33 20.11
CA TYR A 302 -11.11 -7.35 20.44
C TYR A 302 -10.56 -6.01 20.96
N GLN A 303 -11.42 -5.03 21.25
CA GLN A 303 -11.05 -3.69 21.72
C GLN A 303 -10.08 -2.93 20.78
N VAL A 304 -10.16 -3.23 19.49
CA VAL A 304 -9.35 -2.60 18.44
C VAL A 304 -10.12 -1.42 17.85
N LYS A 305 -9.47 -0.26 17.75
CA LYS A 305 -10.03 0.94 17.13
C LYS A 305 -9.81 0.90 15.62
N VAL A 306 -10.88 1.09 14.85
CA VAL A 306 -10.87 1.11 13.39
C VAL A 306 -11.42 2.45 12.88
N SER A 307 -10.88 2.96 11.78
CA SER A 307 -11.34 4.20 11.17
C SER A 307 -12.70 4.07 10.51
N LEU A 308 -13.30 5.22 10.18
CA LEU A 308 -14.38 5.24 9.19
C LEU A 308 -13.87 4.71 7.83
N PRO A 309 -14.76 4.07 7.05
CA PRO A 309 -14.39 3.43 5.80
C PRO A 309 -14.19 4.46 4.70
N PHE A 310 -13.18 4.23 3.87
CA PHE A 310 -12.99 4.92 2.60
C PHE A 310 -13.59 4.06 1.50
N PHE A 311 -14.73 4.48 0.95
CA PHE A 311 -15.33 3.80 -0.21
C PHE A 311 -14.53 4.12 -1.47
N LEU A 312 -14.37 3.12 -2.33
CA LEU A 312 -13.58 3.21 -3.55
C LEU A 312 -14.52 3.14 -4.77
N PRO A 313 -15.00 4.30 -5.28
CA PRO A 313 -15.98 4.31 -6.37
C PRO A 313 -15.38 3.74 -7.67
N SER A 314 -16.21 3.07 -8.47
CA SER A 314 -15.82 2.50 -9.75
C SER A 314 -16.91 2.72 -10.79
N SER A 315 -16.59 3.33 -11.93
CA SER A 315 -17.57 3.47 -13.02
C SER A 315 -17.95 2.11 -13.64
N GLN A 316 -17.08 1.10 -13.56
CA GLN A 316 -17.30 -0.20 -14.21
C GLN A 316 -17.95 -1.23 -13.27
N LEU A 317 -17.58 -1.22 -11.98
CA LEU A 317 -18.08 -2.18 -10.98
C LEU A 317 -19.09 -1.55 -10.00
N GLY A 318 -19.35 -0.25 -10.10
CA GLY A 318 -20.07 0.54 -9.11
C GLY A 318 -19.18 0.88 -7.92
N SER A 319 -18.52 -0.12 -7.34
CA SER A 319 -17.56 0.04 -6.25
C SER A 319 -16.45 -1.00 -6.33
N PHE A 320 -15.24 -0.64 -5.93
CA PHE A 320 -14.18 -1.60 -5.62
C PHE A 320 -14.25 -2.08 -4.16
N GLY A 321 -15.19 -1.56 -3.39
CA GLY A 321 -15.38 -1.88 -1.99
C GLY A 321 -15.06 -0.70 -1.08
N ALA A 322 -14.75 -1.04 0.16
CA ALA A 322 -14.42 -0.09 1.20
C ALA A 322 -13.16 -0.54 1.95
N PHE A 323 -12.39 0.44 2.40
CA PHE A 323 -11.17 0.21 3.13
C PHE A 323 -11.21 0.92 4.49
N SER A 324 -11.00 0.15 5.55
CA SER A 324 -10.97 0.62 6.93
C SER A 324 -9.57 0.40 7.56
N ARG A 325 -9.01 1.45 8.15
CA ARG A 325 -7.67 1.44 8.75
C ARG A 325 -7.74 1.02 10.20
N ILE A 326 -6.85 0.13 10.61
CA ILE A 326 -6.67 -0.23 12.02
C ILE A 326 -5.82 0.86 12.67
N ILE A 327 -6.35 1.49 13.72
CA ILE A 327 -5.77 2.68 14.33
C ILE A 327 -4.94 2.32 15.57
N SER A 328 -5.49 1.46 16.42
CA SER A 328 -4.81 0.99 17.63
C SER A 328 -3.86 -0.17 17.32
N PRO A 329 -2.83 -0.41 18.15
CA PRO A 329 -2.02 -1.62 18.03
C PRO A 329 -2.90 -2.88 18.18
N LEU A 330 -2.62 -3.88 17.35
CA LEU A 330 -3.29 -5.18 17.40
C LEU A 330 -2.65 -6.05 18.48
N PRO A 331 -3.43 -6.84 19.24
CA PRO A 331 -2.88 -7.73 20.27
C PRO A 331 -1.96 -8.80 19.67
N ASN A 332 -2.43 -9.54 18.67
CA ASN A 332 -1.72 -10.68 18.11
C ASN A 332 -2.20 -11.03 16.69
N ARG A 333 -1.56 -12.04 16.09
CA ARG A 333 -1.86 -12.53 14.72
C ARG A 333 -3.25 -13.14 14.58
N THR A 334 -3.77 -13.77 15.63
CA THR A 334 -5.13 -14.37 15.59
C THR A 334 -6.20 -13.29 15.47
N VAL A 335 -6.06 -12.17 16.18
CA VAL A 335 -6.97 -11.02 16.05
C VAL A 335 -6.87 -10.36 14.67
N LEU A 336 -5.66 -10.25 14.11
CA LEU A 336 -5.49 -9.77 12.73
C LEU A 336 -6.25 -10.64 11.72
N PHE A 337 -6.15 -11.97 11.86
CA PHE A 337 -6.86 -12.92 11.02
C PHE A 337 -8.38 -12.76 11.16
N ASP A 338 -8.91 -12.76 12.38
CA ASP A 338 -10.35 -12.70 12.65
C ASP A 338 -10.97 -11.41 12.09
N ILE A 339 -10.26 -10.27 12.20
CA ILE A 339 -10.69 -8.99 11.62
C ILE A 339 -10.65 -9.03 10.08
N ALA A 340 -9.65 -9.67 9.48
CA ALA A 340 -9.47 -9.72 8.04
C ALA A 340 -10.45 -10.68 7.34
N ILE A 341 -10.73 -11.84 7.93
CA ILE A 341 -11.57 -12.87 7.32
C ILE A 341 -13.07 -12.54 7.39
N ALA A 342 -13.51 -11.91 8.49
CA ALA A 342 -14.91 -11.62 8.76
C ALA A 342 -15.63 -10.88 7.61
N PRO A 343 -15.12 -9.75 7.09
CA PRO A 343 -15.76 -9.04 5.97
C PRO A 343 -15.92 -9.92 4.73
N ALA A 344 -14.93 -10.76 4.40
CA ALA A 344 -15.00 -11.66 3.26
C ALA A 344 -16.06 -12.76 3.43
N LEU A 345 -16.23 -13.29 4.65
CA LEU A 345 -17.27 -14.28 4.93
C LEU A 345 -18.66 -13.69 4.76
N ILE A 346 -18.95 -12.52 5.33
CA ILE A 346 -20.30 -11.93 5.23
C ILE A 346 -20.61 -11.41 3.83
N SER A 347 -19.68 -10.71 3.17
CA SER A 347 -19.92 -10.17 1.84
C SER A 347 -19.94 -11.29 0.79
N GLY A 348 -19.04 -12.27 0.91
CA GLY A 348 -18.97 -13.42 0.02
C GLY A 348 -20.21 -14.29 0.10
N THR A 349 -20.67 -14.65 1.31
CA THR A 349 -21.88 -15.47 1.50
C THR A 349 -23.14 -14.74 1.02
N LEU A 350 -23.30 -13.46 1.32
CA LEU A 350 -24.41 -12.66 0.84
C LEU A 350 -24.43 -12.56 -0.69
N SER A 351 -23.27 -12.28 -1.29
CA SER A 351 -23.13 -12.17 -2.75
C SER A 351 -23.41 -13.49 -3.45
N LEU A 352 -22.92 -14.60 -2.88
CA LEU A 352 -23.23 -15.95 -3.37
C LEU A 352 -24.72 -16.26 -3.27
N GLY A 353 -25.36 -15.90 -2.15
CA GLY A 353 -26.80 -16.04 -1.97
C GLY A 353 -27.60 -15.28 -3.04
N MET A 354 -27.25 -14.00 -3.29
CA MET A 354 -27.86 -13.20 -4.35
C MET A 354 -27.65 -13.81 -5.74
N LEU A 355 -26.45 -14.32 -6.02
CA LEU A 355 -26.14 -14.98 -7.28
C LEU A 355 -26.99 -16.25 -7.49
N ILE A 356 -27.07 -17.11 -6.48
CA ILE A 356 -27.86 -18.35 -6.52
C ILE A 356 -29.35 -18.04 -6.69
N VAL A 357 -29.89 -17.11 -5.90
CA VAL A 357 -31.29 -16.69 -6.00
C VAL A 357 -31.56 -16.08 -7.37
N GLY A 358 -30.69 -15.20 -7.86
CA GLY A 358 -30.80 -14.61 -9.19
C GLY A 358 -30.81 -15.67 -10.30
N LEU A 359 -29.93 -16.67 -10.23
CA LEU A 359 -29.85 -17.75 -11.21
C LEU A 359 -31.11 -18.62 -11.17
N ARG A 360 -31.65 -18.91 -9.97
CA ARG A 360 -32.92 -19.62 -9.80
C ARG A 360 -34.10 -18.84 -10.39
N LEU A 361 -34.19 -17.54 -10.13
CA LEU A 361 -35.24 -16.67 -10.70
C LEU A 361 -35.15 -16.60 -12.23
N SER A 362 -33.92 -16.54 -12.76
CA SER A 362 -33.66 -16.59 -14.20
C SER A 362 -34.10 -17.94 -14.81
N ALA A 363 -33.83 -19.05 -14.13
CA ALA A 363 -34.22 -20.38 -14.58
C ALA A 363 -35.74 -20.55 -14.69
N ILE A 364 -36.53 -19.95 -13.78
CA ILE A 364 -38.00 -19.98 -13.83
C ILE A 364 -38.62 -18.91 -14.76
N GLY A 365 -37.80 -18.16 -15.51
CA GLY A 365 -38.28 -17.22 -16.52
C GLY A 365 -38.58 -15.81 -16.00
N LEU A 366 -38.14 -15.45 -14.78
CA LEU A 366 -38.25 -14.09 -14.23
C LEU A 366 -37.03 -13.21 -14.58
N GLY A 367 -36.26 -13.60 -15.61
CA GLY A 367 -35.19 -12.76 -16.13
C GLY A 367 -35.74 -11.63 -16.99
N ASN A 368 -35.16 -10.43 -16.86
CA ASN A 368 -35.59 -9.23 -17.60
C ASN A 368 -34.43 -8.48 -18.26
N ILE A 369 -33.21 -9.00 -18.17
CA ILE A 369 -32.02 -8.42 -18.79
C ILE A 369 -31.37 -9.48 -19.69
N ASP A 370 -31.24 -9.17 -20.96
CA ASP A 370 -30.55 -10.05 -21.90
C ASP A 370 -29.05 -9.75 -21.91
N ILE A 371 -28.25 -10.79 -21.63
CA ILE A 371 -26.79 -10.69 -21.68
C ILE A 371 -26.19 -11.78 -22.58
N PRO A 372 -25.03 -11.53 -23.21
CA PRO A 372 -24.26 -12.58 -23.87
C PRO A 372 -23.90 -13.70 -22.89
N SER A 373 -24.14 -14.96 -23.28
CA SER A 373 -23.84 -16.12 -22.42
C SER A 373 -22.36 -16.29 -22.13
N GLN A 374 -21.48 -15.75 -22.98
CA GLN A 374 -20.03 -15.76 -22.83
C GLN A 374 -19.55 -14.99 -21.59
N ILE A 375 -20.35 -14.06 -21.04
CA ILE A 375 -19.98 -13.32 -19.81
C ILE A 375 -19.76 -14.28 -18.64
N PHE A 376 -20.48 -15.42 -18.59
CA PHE A 376 -20.30 -16.43 -17.57
C PHE A 376 -18.94 -17.17 -17.66
N GLN A 377 -18.22 -17.04 -18.77
CA GLN A 377 -16.85 -17.56 -18.91
C GLN A 377 -15.83 -16.68 -18.18
N ALA A 378 -16.16 -15.45 -17.80
CA ALA A 378 -15.24 -14.54 -17.12
C ALA A 378 -14.91 -14.96 -15.66
N SER A 379 -15.64 -15.93 -15.11
CA SER A 379 -15.47 -16.38 -13.73
C SER A 379 -15.82 -17.87 -13.59
N VAL A 380 -14.90 -18.66 -13.03
CA VAL A 380 -15.17 -20.08 -12.74
C VAL A 380 -16.39 -20.23 -11.83
N LEU A 381 -16.50 -19.41 -10.78
CA LEU A 381 -17.62 -19.42 -9.85
C LEU A 381 -18.95 -19.13 -10.57
N ALA A 382 -19.02 -18.05 -11.34
CA ALA A 382 -20.25 -17.67 -12.02
C ALA A 382 -20.64 -18.69 -13.10
N GLY A 383 -19.68 -19.15 -13.91
CA GLY A 383 -19.94 -20.10 -14.98
C GLY A 383 -20.37 -21.48 -14.50
N THR A 384 -19.75 -22.00 -13.44
CA THR A 384 -20.13 -23.30 -12.87
C THR A 384 -21.52 -23.26 -12.25
N LEU A 385 -21.85 -22.21 -11.49
CA LEU A 385 -23.20 -22.02 -10.95
C LEU A 385 -24.22 -21.80 -12.07
N ALA A 386 -23.91 -20.95 -13.04
CA ALA A 386 -24.80 -20.72 -14.18
C ALA A 386 -25.13 -22.03 -14.89
N LYS A 387 -24.14 -22.90 -15.15
CA LYS A 387 -24.40 -24.21 -15.77
C LYS A 387 -25.29 -25.09 -14.89
N ALA A 388 -25.07 -25.11 -13.58
CA ALA A 388 -25.87 -25.89 -12.65
C ALA A 388 -27.35 -25.46 -12.61
N PHE A 389 -27.65 -24.17 -12.75
CA PHE A 389 -29.03 -23.64 -12.65
C PHE A 389 -29.73 -23.44 -14.00
N LEU A 390 -29.00 -23.02 -15.04
CA LEU A 390 -29.54 -22.66 -16.36
C LEU A 390 -29.39 -23.77 -17.39
N GLY A 391 -28.53 -24.76 -17.14
CA GLY A 391 -28.39 -25.96 -17.97
C GLY A 391 -28.00 -25.64 -19.41
N ASP A 392 -28.79 -26.11 -20.37
CA ASP A 392 -28.51 -25.97 -21.81
C ASP A 392 -28.90 -24.60 -22.37
N ARG A 393 -29.62 -23.77 -21.59
CA ARG A 393 -29.91 -22.38 -21.99
C ARG A 393 -28.65 -21.54 -22.19
N LEU A 394 -27.53 -21.94 -21.60
CA LEU A 394 -26.22 -21.28 -21.80
C LEU A 394 -25.59 -21.51 -23.18
N GLN A 395 -26.14 -22.43 -23.98
CA GLN A 395 -25.69 -22.62 -25.36
C GLN A 395 -26.20 -21.52 -26.29
N ALA A 396 -27.27 -20.82 -25.90
CA ALA A 396 -27.77 -19.67 -26.64
C ALA A 396 -26.77 -18.52 -26.59
N SER A 397 -26.74 -17.69 -27.64
CA SER A 397 -25.87 -16.51 -27.69
C SER A 397 -26.26 -15.47 -26.64
N PHE A 398 -27.55 -15.33 -26.37
CA PHE A 398 -28.11 -14.43 -25.36
C PHE A 398 -29.00 -15.19 -24.40
N ILE A 399 -28.97 -14.77 -23.14
CA ILE A 399 -29.80 -15.32 -22.07
C ILE A 399 -30.39 -14.21 -21.22
N SER A 400 -31.69 -14.32 -20.94
CA SER A 400 -32.40 -13.42 -20.05
C SER A 400 -32.12 -13.81 -18.59
N ILE A 401 -31.54 -12.89 -17.82
CA ILE A 401 -31.17 -13.07 -16.42
C ILE A 401 -31.87 -12.05 -15.52
N HIS A 402 -31.99 -12.42 -14.25
CA HIS A 402 -32.47 -11.54 -13.19
C HIS A 402 -31.32 -10.62 -12.71
N PRO A 403 -31.56 -9.33 -12.38
CA PRO A 403 -30.51 -8.37 -12.00
C PRO A 403 -29.67 -8.81 -10.79
N LEU A 404 -30.26 -9.64 -9.91
CA LEU A 404 -29.56 -10.25 -8.77
C LEU A 404 -28.37 -11.12 -9.17
N VAL A 405 -28.37 -11.71 -10.38
CA VAL A 405 -27.21 -12.45 -10.91
C VAL A 405 -26.01 -11.52 -11.05
N ILE A 406 -26.21 -10.35 -11.67
CA ILE A 406 -25.16 -9.35 -11.85
C ILE A 406 -24.72 -8.81 -10.49
N LEU A 407 -25.67 -8.50 -9.61
CA LEU A 407 -25.38 -7.97 -8.28
C LEU A 407 -24.55 -8.96 -7.43
N GLY A 408 -24.96 -10.24 -7.39
CA GLY A 408 -24.26 -11.29 -6.65
C GLY A 408 -22.89 -11.62 -7.25
N TRP A 409 -22.76 -11.59 -8.57
CA TRP A 409 -21.45 -11.72 -9.22
C TRP A 409 -20.53 -10.55 -8.89
N LEU A 410 -20.99 -9.30 -9.02
CA LEU A 410 -20.20 -8.11 -8.67
C LEU A 410 -19.79 -8.10 -7.21
N GLY A 411 -20.70 -8.44 -6.28
CA GLY A 411 -20.36 -8.55 -4.86
C GLY A 411 -19.30 -9.62 -4.58
N SER A 412 -19.35 -10.73 -5.32
CA SER A 412 -18.32 -11.77 -5.26
C SER A 412 -16.99 -11.26 -5.79
N VAL A 413 -16.99 -10.54 -6.92
CA VAL A 413 -15.79 -9.90 -7.50
C VAL A 413 -15.19 -8.89 -6.52
N ILE A 414 -15.98 -8.01 -5.93
CA ILE A 414 -15.53 -7.04 -4.91
C ILE A 414 -14.88 -7.78 -3.74
N THR A 415 -15.51 -8.86 -3.26
CA THR A 415 -14.96 -9.68 -2.17
C THR A 415 -13.62 -10.31 -2.58
N ALA A 416 -13.55 -10.86 -3.79
CA ALA A 416 -12.34 -11.48 -4.31
C ALA A 416 -11.19 -10.48 -4.52
N LEU A 417 -11.47 -9.27 -5.02
CA LEU A 417 -10.48 -8.20 -5.16
C LEU A 417 -9.86 -7.82 -3.80
N ASN A 418 -10.69 -7.77 -2.74
CA ASN A 418 -10.21 -7.51 -1.38
C ASN A 418 -9.50 -8.71 -0.73
N LEU A 419 -9.76 -9.93 -1.22
CA LEU A 419 -9.04 -11.15 -0.80
C LEU A 419 -7.72 -11.38 -1.54
N MET A 420 -7.32 -10.49 -2.45
CA MET A 420 -5.99 -10.57 -3.07
C MET A 420 -4.87 -10.47 -2.00
N PRO A 421 -3.79 -11.26 -2.09
CA PRO A 421 -2.76 -11.32 -1.07
C PRO A 421 -1.75 -10.16 -1.18
N ALA A 422 -2.24 -8.92 -1.03
CA ALA A 422 -1.45 -7.70 -1.19
C ALA A 422 -1.72 -6.64 -0.12
N GLY A 423 -0.65 -6.25 0.59
CA GLY A 423 -0.61 -5.12 1.51
C GLY A 423 -1.71 -5.16 2.58
N GLN A 424 -2.46 -4.07 2.72
CA GLN A 424 -3.54 -3.90 3.73
C GLN A 424 -4.90 -4.44 3.28
N LEU A 425 -4.98 -5.11 2.13
CA LEU A 425 -6.19 -5.84 1.73
C LEU A 425 -6.47 -6.99 2.72
N ASP A 426 -7.72 -7.46 2.76
CA ASP A 426 -8.13 -8.58 3.63
C ASP A 426 -7.24 -9.80 3.37
N GLY A 427 -6.98 -10.14 2.09
CA GLY A 427 -6.09 -11.24 1.72
C GLY A 427 -4.64 -11.03 2.15
N GLY A 428 -4.14 -9.79 2.08
CA GLY A 428 -2.79 -9.44 2.55
C GLY A 428 -2.66 -9.61 4.06
N ARG A 429 -3.69 -9.18 4.82
CA ARG A 429 -3.78 -9.37 6.28
C ARG A 429 -3.92 -10.85 6.67
N ILE A 430 -4.69 -11.64 5.93
CA ILE A 430 -4.79 -13.10 6.11
C ILE A 430 -3.42 -13.76 5.92
N VAL A 431 -2.73 -13.46 4.81
CA VAL A 431 -1.38 -14.01 4.56
C VAL A 431 -0.39 -13.56 5.61
N GLN A 432 -0.46 -12.30 6.06
CA GLN A 432 0.40 -11.78 7.13
C GLN A 432 0.13 -12.49 8.46
N ALA A 433 -1.13 -12.77 8.78
CA ALA A 433 -1.51 -13.47 10.00
C ALA A 433 -1.07 -14.94 9.98
N ILE A 434 -1.19 -15.65 8.86
CA ILE A 434 -0.84 -17.08 8.76
C ILE A 434 0.67 -17.29 8.56
N TYR A 435 1.28 -16.56 7.63
CA TYR A 435 2.66 -16.84 7.18
C TYR A 435 3.67 -15.76 7.58
N GLY A 436 3.24 -14.76 8.34
CA GLY A 436 4.10 -13.68 8.83
C GLY A 436 4.39 -12.59 7.81
N ARG A 437 5.11 -11.55 8.28
CA ARG A 437 5.34 -10.29 7.53
C ARG A 437 6.14 -10.48 6.25
N ARG A 438 7.15 -11.35 6.28
CA ARG A 438 8.04 -11.55 5.12
C ARG A 438 7.28 -12.16 3.95
N THR A 439 6.48 -13.18 4.20
CA THR A 439 5.66 -13.85 3.17
C THR A 439 4.63 -12.88 2.60
N ALA A 440 3.93 -12.14 3.45
CA ALA A 440 2.97 -11.13 3.01
C ALA A 440 3.61 -10.02 2.15
N SER A 441 4.84 -9.61 2.46
CA SER A 441 5.57 -8.66 1.61
C SER A 441 5.88 -9.25 0.22
N VAL A 442 6.32 -10.51 0.17
CA VAL A 442 6.59 -11.21 -1.10
C VAL A 442 5.31 -11.39 -1.92
N THR A 443 4.22 -11.85 -1.31
CA THR A 443 2.93 -12.02 -2.02
C THR A 443 2.37 -10.69 -2.52
N THR A 444 2.60 -9.59 -1.79
CA THR A 444 2.22 -8.25 -2.25
C THR A 444 2.93 -7.88 -3.54
N VAL A 445 4.25 -8.09 -3.61
CA VAL A 445 5.03 -7.84 -4.82
C VAL A 445 4.58 -8.74 -5.96
N LEU A 446 4.38 -10.03 -5.71
CA LEU A 446 3.88 -10.97 -6.72
C LEU A 446 2.51 -10.59 -7.26
N THR A 447 1.60 -10.17 -6.39
CA THR A 447 0.25 -9.71 -6.78
C THR A 447 0.32 -8.46 -7.65
N LEU A 448 1.19 -7.50 -7.31
CA LEU A 448 1.39 -6.30 -8.13
C LEU A 448 1.96 -6.64 -9.52
N ILE A 449 2.95 -7.54 -9.60
CA ILE A 449 3.48 -8.03 -10.88
C ILE A 449 2.38 -8.70 -11.69
N PHE A 450 1.58 -9.55 -11.06
CA PHE A 450 0.45 -10.22 -11.70
C PHE A 450 -0.56 -9.21 -12.26
N LEU A 451 -0.92 -8.16 -11.50
CA LEU A 451 -1.84 -7.12 -11.96
C LEU A 451 -1.28 -6.30 -13.14
N VAL A 452 0.04 -6.06 -13.17
CA VAL A 452 0.71 -5.44 -14.31
C VAL A 452 0.61 -6.33 -15.56
N ILE A 453 0.81 -7.64 -15.42
CA ILE A 453 0.64 -8.58 -16.54
C ILE A 453 -0.83 -8.64 -16.98
N ALA A 454 -1.76 -8.71 -16.02
CA ALA A 454 -3.20 -8.77 -16.28
C ALA A 454 -3.74 -7.50 -16.98
N THR A 455 -3.02 -6.37 -16.89
CA THR A 455 -3.35 -5.13 -17.61
C THR A 455 -3.43 -5.32 -19.12
N VAL A 456 -2.65 -6.25 -19.68
CA VAL A 456 -2.67 -6.57 -21.12
C VAL A 456 -4.04 -7.11 -21.54
N ILE A 457 -4.72 -7.82 -20.64
CA ILE A 457 -6.02 -8.44 -20.89
C ILE A 457 -7.15 -7.49 -20.48
N ASN A 458 -7.03 -6.87 -19.30
CA ASN A 458 -8.07 -6.01 -18.75
C ASN A 458 -7.47 -4.75 -18.11
N PRO A 459 -7.73 -3.55 -18.65
CA PRO A 459 -7.27 -2.28 -18.08
C PRO A 459 -7.70 -2.04 -16.63
N LEU A 460 -8.77 -2.68 -16.15
CA LEU A 460 -9.18 -2.62 -14.73
C LEU A 460 -8.10 -3.11 -13.78
N ALA A 461 -7.30 -4.09 -14.20
CA ALA A 461 -6.20 -4.62 -13.39
C ALA A 461 -5.16 -3.53 -13.08
N LEU A 462 -4.95 -2.59 -14.00
CA LEU A 462 -4.05 -1.46 -13.81
C LEU A 462 -4.58 -0.46 -12.79
N TYR A 463 -5.87 -0.14 -12.86
CA TYR A 463 -6.51 0.76 -11.89
C TYR A 463 -6.40 0.18 -10.48
N TRP A 464 -6.77 -1.11 -10.32
CA TRP A 464 -6.70 -1.79 -9.03
C TRP A 464 -5.26 -1.93 -8.53
N GLY A 465 -4.32 -2.30 -9.41
CA GLY A 465 -2.89 -2.39 -9.08
C GLY A 465 -2.29 -1.03 -8.67
N GLY A 466 -2.68 0.05 -9.34
CA GLY A 466 -2.28 1.42 -8.98
C GLY A 466 -2.82 1.84 -7.61
N LEU A 467 -4.09 1.49 -7.32
CA LEU A 467 -4.70 1.75 -6.02
C LEU A 467 -3.95 1.01 -4.90
N ILE A 468 -3.66 -0.27 -5.10
CA ILE A 468 -2.86 -1.04 -4.13
C ILE A 468 -1.48 -0.40 -3.96
N LEU A 469 -0.78 -0.10 -5.06
CA LEU A 469 0.59 0.42 -5.01
C LEU A 469 0.70 1.76 -4.27
N ILE A 470 -0.29 2.64 -4.40
CA ILE A 470 -0.27 3.99 -3.82
C ILE A 470 -0.87 4.02 -2.41
N LEU A 471 -1.99 3.32 -2.19
CA LEU A 471 -2.79 3.47 -0.97
C LEU A 471 -2.67 2.30 0.01
N LEU A 472 -2.43 1.09 -0.48
CA LEU A 472 -2.62 -0.14 0.30
C LEU A 472 -1.38 -1.04 0.34
N ARG A 473 -0.25 -0.65 -0.26
CA ARG A 473 0.93 -1.52 -0.44
C ARG A 473 1.58 -1.93 0.87
N ASP A 474 1.54 -1.06 1.87
CA ASP A 474 2.24 -1.30 3.12
C ASP A 474 1.57 -2.47 3.89
N LEU A 475 2.35 -3.19 4.70
CA LEU A 475 1.78 -4.21 5.57
C LEU A 475 1.07 -3.57 6.77
N GLU A 476 0.28 -4.37 7.48
CA GLU A 476 -0.29 -3.91 8.75
C GLU A 476 0.83 -3.63 9.76
N ARG A 477 0.61 -2.66 10.64
CA ARG A 477 1.60 -2.23 11.64
C ARG A 477 2.02 -3.40 12.55
N PRO A 478 3.21 -3.34 13.15
CA PRO A 478 3.62 -4.37 14.10
C PRO A 478 2.59 -4.58 15.21
N MET A 479 2.26 -5.85 15.47
CA MET A 479 1.34 -6.26 16.52
C MET A 479 2.09 -6.36 17.86
N LEU A 480 1.36 -6.32 18.98
CA LEU A 480 1.96 -6.45 20.31
C LEU A 480 2.62 -7.82 20.47
N ASN A 481 2.04 -8.89 19.93
CA ASN A 481 2.65 -10.20 19.80
C ASN A 481 2.55 -10.74 18.36
N GLU A 482 3.66 -10.77 17.62
CA GLU A 482 3.72 -11.38 16.28
C GLU A 482 4.29 -12.80 16.28
N LEU A 483 4.83 -13.27 17.41
CA LEU A 483 5.46 -14.59 17.48
C LEU A 483 4.47 -15.71 17.80
N SER A 484 3.28 -15.39 18.32
CA SER A 484 2.19 -16.35 18.50
C SER A 484 1.84 -17.04 17.18
N GLU A 485 1.75 -18.36 17.20
CA GLU A 485 1.26 -19.14 16.06
C GLU A 485 -0.27 -19.00 15.94
N ILE A 486 -0.77 -19.26 14.73
CA ILE A 486 -2.21 -19.25 14.48
C ILE A 486 -2.73 -20.69 14.61
N ASP A 487 -3.99 -20.82 15.03
CA ASP A 487 -4.66 -22.12 15.11
C ASP A 487 -4.94 -22.72 13.72
N GLY A 488 -4.84 -24.05 13.59
CA GLY A 488 -4.95 -24.76 12.32
C GLY A 488 -6.31 -24.55 11.62
N ASP A 489 -7.40 -24.44 12.39
CA ASP A 489 -8.74 -24.18 11.84
C ASP A 489 -8.80 -22.86 11.06
N ARG A 490 -8.09 -21.82 11.54
CA ARG A 490 -8.02 -20.52 10.88
C ARG A 490 -7.22 -20.59 9.60
N GLU A 491 -6.16 -21.40 9.55
CA GLU A 491 -5.40 -21.61 8.32
C GLU A 491 -6.28 -22.21 7.22
N VAL A 492 -7.11 -23.20 7.57
CA VAL A 492 -8.07 -23.81 6.64
C VAL A 492 -9.07 -22.78 6.12
N VAL A 493 -9.67 -21.99 7.01
CA VAL A 493 -10.62 -20.93 6.60
C VAL A 493 -9.94 -19.88 5.72
N GLY A 494 -8.71 -19.50 6.04
CA GLY A 494 -7.90 -18.59 5.22
C GLY A 494 -7.63 -19.15 3.82
N ALA A 495 -7.27 -20.43 3.73
CA ALA A 495 -7.07 -21.13 2.46
C ALA A 495 -8.37 -21.18 1.62
N ILE A 496 -9.51 -21.47 2.25
CA ILE A 496 -10.82 -21.46 1.59
C ILE A 496 -11.15 -20.07 1.03
N ALA A 497 -10.85 -18.99 1.77
CA ALA A 497 -11.08 -17.63 1.29
C ALA A 497 -10.17 -17.26 0.11
N LEU A 498 -8.88 -17.61 0.17
CA LEU A 498 -7.97 -17.40 -0.97
C LEU A 498 -8.39 -18.24 -2.20
N PHE A 499 -8.91 -19.45 -1.98
CA PHE A 499 -9.47 -20.26 -3.05
C PHE A 499 -10.74 -19.64 -3.64
N TRP A 500 -11.64 -19.10 -2.82
CA TRP A 500 -12.82 -18.36 -3.28
C TRP A 500 -12.43 -17.20 -4.19
N MET A 501 -11.41 -16.44 -3.79
CA MET A 501 -10.86 -15.35 -4.60
C MET A 501 -10.40 -15.85 -5.97
N LEU A 502 -9.63 -16.95 -5.99
CA LEU A 502 -9.12 -17.55 -7.21
C LEU A 502 -10.26 -17.95 -8.17
N ILE A 503 -11.26 -18.71 -7.71
CA ILE A 503 -12.37 -19.18 -8.56
C ILE A 503 -13.29 -18.04 -9.01
N THR A 504 -13.31 -16.92 -8.30
CA THR A 504 -14.11 -15.76 -8.69
C THR A 504 -13.43 -14.97 -9.79
N ILE A 505 -12.11 -14.78 -9.72
CA ILE A 505 -11.35 -13.91 -10.63
C ILE A 505 -10.86 -14.66 -11.87
N LEU A 506 -10.56 -15.96 -11.75
CA LEU A 506 -10.06 -16.72 -12.89
C LEU A 506 -11.17 -16.94 -13.93
N PRO A 507 -10.92 -16.62 -15.22
CA PRO A 507 -11.82 -16.98 -16.29
C PRO A 507 -11.78 -18.49 -16.54
N LEU A 508 -12.88 -19.04 -17.05
CA LEU A 508 -12.94 -20.39 -17.57
C LEU A 508 -12.07 -20.47 -18.83
N THR A 509 -11.24 -21.51 -18.93
CA THR A 509 -10.53 -21.81 -20.17
C THR A 509 -11.54 -22.20 -21.25
N SER A 510 -11.27 -21.83 -22.50
CA SER A 510 -12.17 -22.11 -23.64
C SER A 510 -12.59 -23.58 -23.72
N GLY A 511 -11.65 -24.51 -23.54
CA GLY A 511 -11.94 -25.95 -23.56
C GLY A 511 -12.80 -26.44 -22.38
N PHE A 512 -12.71 -25.80 -21.20
CA PHE A 512 -13.58 -26.14 -20.08
C PHE A 512 -14.96 -25.47 -20.21
N ALA A 513 -15.01 -24.24 -20.72
CA ALA A 513 -16.26 -23.55 -21.05
C ALA A 513 -17.07 -24.31 -22.11
N GLU A 514 -16.42 -24.86 -23.12
CA GLU A 514 -17.03 -25.72 -24.14
C GLU A 514 -17.58 -27.02 -23.56
N ARG A 515 -16.82 -27.69 -22.67
CA ARG A 515 -17.31 -28.87 -21.92
C ARG A 515 -18.51 -28.56 -21.03
N LEU A 516 -18.58 -27.35 -20.50
CA LEU A 516 -19.74 -26.86 -19.76
C LEU A 516 -20.89 -26.41 -20.68
N GLY A 517 -20.69 -26.36 -21.99
CA GLY A 517 -21.71 -25.93 -22.97
C GLY A 517 -22.06 -24.44 -22.86
N ILE A 518 -21.09 -23.60 -22.46
CA ILE A 518 -21.28 -22.14 -22.38
C ILE A 518 -20.88 -21.52 -23.72
N GLY A 519 -21.85 -20.95 -24.45
CA GLY A 519 -21.59 -20.19 -25.67
C GLY A 519 -21.22 -21.03 -26.91
N SER A 520 -21.66 -22.29 -27.00
CA SER A 520 -21.39 -23.16 -28.15
C SER A 520 -22.35 -22.89 -29.31
N SER A 521 -22.08 -21.87 -30.12
CA SER A 521 -22.45 -21.87 -31.53
C SER A 521 -21.15 -22.07 -32.33
N GLY A 522 -21.00 -23.25 -32.93
CA GLY A 522 -19.76 -23.70 -33.56
C GLY A 522 -19.20 -22.79 -34.66
N GLY A 523 -17.92 -23.00 -34.94
CA GLY A 523 -17.26 -22.53 -36.15
C GLY A 523 -16.17 -21.49 -35.92
N LEU A 524 -14.92 -21.98 -35.98
CA LEU A 524 -13.74 -21.37 -36.60
C LEU A 524 -13.75 -19.84 -36.89
N LEU A 525 -12.90 -19.13 -36.11
CA LEU A 525 -11.88 -18.11 -36.51
C LEU A 525 -12.33 -16.72 -37.03
N PRO A 526 -11.44 -15.69 -36.98
CA PRO A 526 -10.05 -15.68 -36.46
C PRO A 526 -9.83 -14.89 -35.17
#